data_AF-A0A7J8VH43-F1
#
_entry.id   AF-A0A7J8VH43-F1
#
_cell.length_a   1.000
_cell.length_b   1.000
_cell.length_c   1.000
_cell.angle_alpha   90.00
_cell.angle_beta   90.00
_cell.angle_gamma   90.00
#
_symmetry.space_group_name_H-M   'P 1'
#
loop_
_entity.id
_entity.type
_entity.pdbx_description
1 polymer ?
#
loop_
_entity_poly.entity_id
_entity_poly.type
_entity_poly.pdbx_seq_one_letter_code
_entity_poly.pdbx_strand_id
1 'polypeptide(L)'
;MLPILPPTLRRPLGIPTKVRRKEPNEPQTTKRLSKRGVEMRCIKCNKIGYNKRSCKGEFGKNIPVKRHKVGVHNQVVALTQQQSTPNKQ
;
A
#
# COMPACT_ATOMS: atom_id res chain seq x y z
N MET A 1 31.28 -47.92 -14.69
CA MET A 1 31.70 -46.50 -14.56
C MET A 1 30.94 -45.91 -13.38
N LEU A 2 31.65 -45.35 -12.40
CA LEU A 2 30.99 -44.66 -11.28
C LEU A 2 30.43 -43.31 -11.79
N PRO A 3 29.17 -42.96 -11.49
CA PRO A 3 28.61 -41.68 -11.90
C PRO A 3 29.34 -40.54 -11.20
N ILE A 4 29.82 -39.57 -11.99
CA ILE A 4 30.48 -38.36 -11.47
C ILE A 4 29.42 -37.47 -10.84
N LEU A 5 29.50 -37.30 -9.52
CA LEU A 5 28.61 -36.40 -8.79
C LEU A 5 29.08 -34.95 -8.97
N PRO A 6 28.16 -33.99 -9.08
CA PRO A 6 28.51 -32.58 -9.13
C PRO A 6 29.16 -32.12 -7.82
N PRO A 7 30.01 -31.08 -7.86
CA PRO A 7 30.62 -30.53 -6.66
C PRO A 7 29.55 -29.98 -5.71
N THR A 8 29.71 -30.24 -4.42
CA THR A 8 28.79 -29.74 -3.39
C THR A 8 28.88 -28.22 -3.30
N LEU A 9 27.79 -27.51 -3.58
CA LEU A 9 27.72 -26.06 -3.41
C LEU A 9 27.71 -25.72 -1.92
N ARG A 10 28.76 -25.02 -1.45
CA ARG A 10 28.81 -24.50 -0.08
C ARG A 10 28.28 -23.08 -0.04
N ARG A 11 27.60 -22.73 1.04
CA ARG A 11 27.24 -21.34 1.32
C ARG A 11 28.54 -20.57 1.62
N PRO A 12 28.78 -19.41 0.99
CA PRO A 12 29.94 -18.58 1.30
C PRO A 12 29.91 -18.14 2.76
N LEU A 13 31.08 -18.19 3.39
CA LEU A 13 31.30 -17.72 4.76
C LEU A 13 31.02 -16.22 4.82
N GLY A 14 30.31 -15.77 5.86
CA GLY A 14 29.99 -14.36 6.06
C GLY A 14 28.68 -13.87 5.46
N ILE A 15 27.90 -14.69 4.74
CA ILE A 15 26.53 -14.30 4.32
C ILE A 15 25.53 -14.60 5.45
N PRO A 16 24.93 -13.57 6.09
CA PRO A 16 23.90 -13.76 7.10
C PRO A 16 22.71 -14.55 6.56
N THR A 17 22.07 -15.35 7.42
CA THR A 17 20.76 -15.93 7.10
C THR A 17 19.74 -14.83 6.86
N LYS A 18 18.79 -15.05 5.93
CA LYS A 18 17.69 -14.10 5.65
C LYS A 18 16.95 -13.69 6.92
N VAL A 19 16.92 -14.57 7.91
CA VAL A 19 16.50 -14.32 9.28
C VAL A 19 17.69 -14.56 10.20
N ARG A 20 18.58 -13.57 10.35
CA ARG A 20 19.63 -13.59 11.37
C ARG A 20 19.02 -13.17 12.71
N ARG A 21 19.40 -13.84 13.80
CA ARG A 21 19.08 -13.38 15.17
C ARG A 21 19.82 -12.06 15.42
N LYS A 22 19.13 -11.08 15.99
CA LYS A 22 19.73 -9.80 16.39
C LYS A 22 20.54 -9.98 17.67
N GLU A 23 21.64 -9.24 17.77
CA GLU A 23 22.43 -9.19 19.00
C GLU A 23 21.69 -8.37 20.08
N PRO A 24 21.93 -8.61 21.39
CA PRO A 24 21.25 -7.89 22.47
C PRO A 24 21.39 -6.37 22.41
N ASN A 25 22.50 -5.89 21.84
CA ASN A 25 22.83 -4.46 21.73
C ASN A 25 22.41 -3.84 20.39
N GLU A 26 21.76 -4.59 19.50
CA GLU A 26 21.34 -4.07 18.20
C GLU A 26 20.08 -3.19 18.34
N PRO A 27 20.06 -1.95 17.81
CA PRO A 27 18.89 -1.10 17.92
C PRO A 27 17.69 -1.74 17.21
N GLN A 28 16.65 -2.06 17.97
CA GLN A 28 15.41 -2.57 17.44
C GLN A 28 14.56 -1.39 16.96
N THR A 29 14.63 -1.07 15.66
CA THR A 29 13.73 -0.12 15.00
C THR A 29 12.31 -0.70 14.90
N THR A 30 11.67 -0.94 16.05
CA THR A 30 10.27 -1.39 16.16
C THR A 30 9.27 -0.29 15.83
N LYS A 31 9.71 0.98 15.89
CA LYS A 31 8.85 2.13 15.64
C LYS A 31 8.53 2.23 14.15
N ARG A 32 7.26 2.01 13.80
CA ARG A 32 6.74 2.40 12.47
C ARG A 32 6.95 3.91 12.31
N LEU A 33 7.76 4.29 11.33
CA LEU A 33 7.91 5.69 10.95
C LEU A 33 6.52 6.19 10.50
N SER A 34 6.04 7.22 11.18
CA SER A 34 4.79 7.86 10.84
C SER A 34 4.92 8.49 9.45
N LYS A 35 3.92 8.30 8.58
CA LYS A 35 3.83 9.02 7.31
C LYS A 35 3.18 10.41 7.47
N ARG A 36 2.84 10.80 8.70
CA ARG A 36 2.23 12.10 8.99
C ARG A 36 3.21 13.20 8.60
N GLY A 37 2.81 14.08 7.69
CA GLY A 37 3.64 15.17 7.17
C GLY A 37 4.40 14.87 5.87
N VAL A 38 4.38 13.62 5.36
CA VAL A 38 4.95 13.30 4.04
C VAL A 38 3.88 13.46 2.98
N GLU A 39 4.02 14.49 2.14
CA GLU A 39 3.17 14.68 0.97
C GLU A 39 3.54 13.70 -0.15
N MET A 40 2.57 12.90 -0.59
CA MET A 40 2.73 12.04 -1.77
C MET A 40 2.43 12.84 -3.03
N ARG A 41 3.45 13.06 -3.88
CA ARG A 41 3.32 13.75 -5.18
C ARG A 41 3.41 12.77 -6.34
N CYS A 42 2.59 13.01 -7.36
CA CYS A 42 2.64 12.23 -8.59
C CYS A 42 3.78 12.72 -9.49
N ILE A 43 4.78 11.90 -9.79
CA ILE A 43 5.89 12.27 -10.70
C ILE A 43 5.45 12.64 -12.13
N LYS A 44 4.24 12.21 -12.57
CA LYS A 44 3.75 12.50 -13.93
C LYS A 44 3.15 13.90 -14.08
N CYS A 45 2.52 14.42 -13.02
CA CYS A 45 1.72 15.65 -13.08
C CYS A 45 1.93 16.57 -11.87
N ASN A 46 2.84 16.22 -10.96
CA ASN A 46 3.25 16.96 -9.77
C ASN A 46 2.16 17.35 -8.76
N LYS A 47 0.93 16.87 -8.94
CA LYS A 47 -0.21 17.03 -8.01
C LYS A 47 -0.06 16.11 -6.78
N ILE A 48 -0.57 16.57 -5.63
CA ILE A 48 -0.51 15.87 -4.33
C ILE A 48 -1.71 14.92 -4.17
N GLY A 49 -1.56 13.85 -3.40
CA GLY A 49 -2.65 12.96 -2.96
C GLY A 49 -2.74 11.65 -3.74
N TYR A 50 -1.98 11.48 -4.81
CA TYR A 50 -1.91 10.24 -5.57
C TYR A 50 -0.52 10.01 -6.18
N ASN A 51 -0.23 8.77 -6.55
CA ASN A 51 1.01 8.37 -7.20
C ASN A 51 0.80 8.17 -8.71
N LYS A 52 1.88 7.86 -9.44
CA LYS A 52 1.86 7.65 -10.89
C LYS A 52 0.94 6.52 -11.38
N ARG A 53 0.59 5.56 -10.52
CA ARG A 53 -0.30 4.42 -10.84
C ARG A 53 -1.76 4.85 -10.88
N SER A 54 -2.17 5.69 -9.92
CA SER A 54 -3.53 6.24 -9.84
C SER A 54 -3.70 7.56 -10.60
N CYS A 55 -2.62 8.04 -11.23
CA CYS A 55 -2.64 9.25 -12.04
C CYS A 55 -3.57 9.05 -13.23
N LYS A 56 -4.66 9.83 -13.28
CA LYS A 56 -5.60 9.83 -14.41
C LYS A 56 -4.97 10.41 -15.68
N GLY A 57 -3.89 11.20 -15.55
CA GLY A 57 -3.17 11.80 -16.66
C GLY A 57 -4.02 12.82 -17.43
N GLU A 58 -3.38 13.84 -17.99
CA GLU A 58 -3.99 14.68 -19.04
C GLU A 58 -3.63 14.13 -20.44
N PHE A 59 -2.71 13.17 -20.52
CA PHE A 59 -2.20 12.55 -21.77
C PHE A 59 -2.70 11.12 -22.05
N GLY A 60 -3.70 10.65 -21.31
CA GLY A 60 -4.22 9.29 -21.46
C GLY A 60 -5.74 9.32 -21.46
N LYS A 61 -6.34 9.22 -22.64
CA LYS A 61 -7.78 8.97 -22.81
C LYS A 61 -8.20 7.88 -21.81
N ASN A 62 -9.27 8.12 -21.06
CA ASN A 62 -9.84 7.13 -20.14
C ASN A 62 -10.29 5.92 -20.97
N ILE A 63 -9.43 4.91 -21.15
CA ILE A 63 -9.86 3.61 -21.64
C ILE A 63 -10.68 2.99 -20.50
N PRO A 64 -11.99 2.72 -20.69
CA PRO A 64 -12.80 2.11 -19.66
C PRO A 64 -12.33 0.67 -19.47
N VAL A 65 -11.43 0.45 -18.51
CA VAL A 65 -11.13 -0.90 -18.05
C VAL A 65 -12.31 -1.39 -17.22
N LYS A 66 -12.94 -2.48 -17.67
CA LYS A 66 -14.02 -3.14 -16.93
C LYS A 66 -13.48 -3.58 -15.57
N ARG A 67 -13.88 -2.87 -14.51
CA ARG A 67 -13.60 -3.29 -13.13
C ARG A 67 -14.68 -4.28 -12.72
N HIS A 68 -14.27 -5.46 -12.26
CA HIS A 68 -15.20 -6.36 -11.58
C HIS A 68 -15.74 -5.66 -10.33
N LYS A 69 -17.07 -5.50 -10.26
CA LYS A 69 -17.74 -4.97 -9.07
C LYS A 69 -17.72 -6.06 -8.00
N VAL A 70 -16.75 -5.99 -7.09
CA VAL A 70 -16.85 -6.74 -5.83
C VAL A 70 -17.80 -5.93 -4.96
N GLY A 71 -19.05 -6.35 -4.90
CA GLY A 71 -20.08 -5.73 -4.09
C GLY A 71 -19.73 -5.87 -2.62
N VAL A 72 -19.52 -4.74 -1.93
CA VAL A 72 -19.58 -4.68 -0.47
C VAL A 72 -20.83 -3.90 -0.15
N HIS A 73 -21.87 -4.61 0.26
CA HIS A 73 -23.13 -4.03 0.70
C HIS A 73 -23.02 -3.71 2.18
N ASN A 74 -22.84 -2.44 2.53
CA ASN A 74 -23.03 -1.96 3.89
C ASN A 74 -24.15 -0.93 3.89
N GLN A 75 -25.29 -1.36 4.39
CA GLN A 75 -26.43 -0.51 4.71
C GLN A 75 -26.04 0.26 5.98
N VAL A 76 -25.96 1.58 5.89
CA VAL A 76 -25.99 2.44 7.07
C VAL A 76 -27.20 3.35 6.93
N VAL A 77 -28.22 2.96 7.68
CA VAL A 77 -29.40 3.75 8.03
C VAL A 77 -28.96 4.92 8.91
N ALA A 78 -29.39 6.14 8.56
CA ALA A 78 -30.01 7.13 9.46
C ALA A 78 -29.92 8.52 8.83
N LEU A 79 -31.03 9.01 8.26
CA LEU A 79 -31.24 10.42 7.98
C LEU A 79 -31.98 11.02 9.18
N THR A 80 -31.28 11.75 10.04
CA THR A 80 -31.91 12.67 11.00
C THR A 80 -31.64 14.08 10.51
N GLN A 81 -32.63 14.68 9.85
CA GLN A 81 -32.68 16.12 9.62
C GLN A 81 -33.74 16.69 10.57
N GLN A 82 -33.29 17.44 11.58
CA GLN A 82 -34.15 18.38 12.29
C GLN A 82 -34.19 19.66 11.44
N GLN A 83 -35.35 19.97 10.86
CA GLN A 83 -35.65 21.31 10.39
C GLN A 83 -37.01 21.72 10.97
N SER A 84 -36.94 22.85 11.67
CA SER A 84 -38.00 23.58 12.33
C SER A 84 -39.17 23.91 11.40
N THR A 85 -40.38 23.60 11.86
CA THR A 85 -41.65 23.99 11.26
C THR A 85 -41.90 25.50 11.40
N PRO A 86 -42.50 26.16 10.40
CA PRO A 86 -43.24 27.38 10.63
C PRO A 86 -44.75 27.21 10.36
N ASN A 87 -45.53 27.75 11.31
CA ASN A 87 -46.72 28.57 11.10
C ASN A 87 -48.10 27.87 10.91
N LYS A 88 -49.04 28.10 11.84
CA LYS A 88 -50.09 29.16 11.75
C LYS A 88 -51.05 29.14 12.94
N GLN A 89 -51.43 30.34 13.40
CA GLN A 89 -52.81 30.65 13.78
C GLN A 89 -53.43 31.43 12.62
#